data_AF-A0ABD8AJ02-F1
#
_entry.id   AF-A0ABD8AJ02-F1
#
_cell.length_a   1.000
_cell.length_b   1.000
_cell.length_c   1.000
_cell.angle_alpha   90.00
_cell.angle_beta   90.00
_cell.angle_gamma   90.00
#
_symmetry.space_group_name_H-M   'P 1'
#
loop_
_entity.id
_entity.type
_entity.pdbx_description
1 polymer ?
#
loop_
_entity_poly.entity_id
_entity_poly.type
_entity_poly.pdbx_seq_one_letter_code
_entity_poly.pdbx_strand_id
1 'polypeptide(L)'
;MKKIRKIFNKLGLTTSIILLSAITSCTNQESNEKPSIKHNNNNNNNRNKTKDESKKSERENEKTKNIKNAKEIVKLSIQKLEEHPEYNKLLDRLNSNNDSIENLTKLKQDIDEIFTNEKNNLKNELNKLESSEKIAIKQKIEESNNYKTLKQIKSNIQQKLEEQEKLKKDVEELENTIKNIKTKKSKLSELDDKYKKNKNVVLEAIKVDATQIEFANQELKNDPDVVKEAINQNGELLKFASDEIKNNKNVVLLAISKTANAYKYISNILKADVDLAKAAFAKDGLLIKEADSKIKTNEEIALIAVKQNGLAFEFIDDKLKSNSDVAIEAFKQNGLALQFASESLKNSVFTARYAIVNNPKAIEFTTEKVKKDPEIMCILAKLGTHQKNDPDKILEECEVASNS
;
A
#
# COMPACT_ATOMS: atom_id res chain seq x y z
N MET A 1 59.02 46.48 -12.78
CA MET A 1 59.26 45.01 -12.80
C MET A 1 59.19 44.29 -11.44
N LYS A 2 59.90 44.69 -10.35
CA LYS A 2 59.89 43.90 -9.08
C LYS A 2 58.51 43.72 -8.42
N LYS A 3 57.57 44.69 -8.51
CA LYS A 3 56.17 44.51 -8.05
C LYS A 3 55.35 43.58 -8.95
N ILE A 4 55.59 43.60 -10.27
CA ILE A 4 54.90 42.74 -11.25
C ILE A 4 55.27 41.26 -11.04
N ARG A 5 56.55 40.97 -10.75
CA ARG A 5 57.00 39.62 -10.32
C ARG A 5 56.29 39.08 -9.07
N LYS A 6 55.77 39.94 -8.18
CA LYS A 6 55.10 39.53 -6.94
C LYS A 6 53.62 39.15 -7.13
N ILE A 7 53.02 39.52 -8.27
CA ILE A 7 51.63 39.19 -8.63
C ILE A 7 51.60 37.84 -9.37
N PHE A 8 52.50 37.64 -10.34
CA PHE A 8 52.61 36.37 -11.07
C PHE A 8 52.95 35.17 -10.16
N ASN A 9 53.71 35.37 -9.08
CA ASN A 9 53.99 34.30 -8.10
C ASN A 9 52.80 33.95 -7.16
N LYS A 10 51.68 34.69 -7.19
CA LYS A 10 50.48 34.38 -6.39
C LYS A 10 49.41 33.58 -7.15
N LEU A 11 49.57 33.42 -8.47
CA LEU A 11 48.62 32.71 -9.35
C LEU A 11 49.13 31.35 -9.84
N GLY A 12 50.27 30.88 -9.33
CA GLY A 12 50.59 29.46 -9.26
C GLY A 12 50.51 28.65 -10.56
N LEU A 13 51.22 29.06 -11.62
CA LEU A 13 52.20 28.22 -12.34
C LEU A 13 52.70 28.88 -13.65
N THR A 14 54.01 28.83 -13.86
CA THR A 14 54.72 29.37 -15.03
C THR A 14 55.67 28.31 -15.60
N THR A 15 55.32 27.74 -16.76
CA THR A 15 56.17 26.87 -17.63
C THR A 15 55.33 26.59 -18.90
N SER A 16 55.77 26.74 -20.15
CA SER A 16 57.01 27.28 -20.74
C SER A 16 56.64 27.76 -22.17
N ILE A 17 56.99 28.96 -22.63
CA ILE A 17 58.24 29.27 -23.36
C ILE A 17 58.70 28.16 -24.32
N ILE A 18 57.90 27.90 -25.36
CA ILE A 18 58.26 27.43 -26.72
C ILE A 18 57.18 28.05 -27.65
N LEU A 19 57.44 28.71 -28.79
CA LEU A 19 58.67 29.14 -29.48
C LEU A 19 58.48 30.58 -30.00
N LEU A 20 59.56 31.29 -30.34
CA LEU A 20 59.53 32.60 -31.02
C LEU A 20 60.18 32.43 -32.40
N SER A 21 59.40 32.13 -33.44
CA SER A 21 59.93 31.90 -34.80
C SER A 21 58.87 32.04 -35.93
N ALA A 22 58.35 33.25 -36.15
CA ALA A 22 57.70 33.64 -37.42
C ALA A 22 57.44 35.16 -37.53
N ILE A 23 58.46 36.00 -37.27
CA ILE A 23 58.50 37.34 -37.86
C ILE A 23 59.71 37.38 -38.79
N THR A 24 59.49 37.05 -40.07
CA THR A 24 60.17 37.62 -41.25
C THR A 24 59.67 36.94 -42.53
N SER A 25 58.66 37.54 -43.18
CA SER A 25 58.52 37.60 -44.64
C SER A 25 57.44 38.65 -44.92
N CYS A 26 57.82 39.94 -44.99
CA CYS A 26 58.20 40.66 -46.21
C CYS A 26 57.08 41.62 -46.67
N THR A 27 57.18 42.86 -46.19
CA THR A 27 57.14 44.12 -46.98
C THR A 27 56.19 44.30 -48.17
N ASN A 28 55.40 45.38 -48.08
CA ASN A 28 55.11 46.40 -49.11
C ASN A 28 54.63 46.02 -50.53
N GLN A 29 53.47 46.55 -50.94
CA GLN A 29 53.25 47.53 -52.03
C GLN A 29 51.72 47.76 -52.15
N GLU A 30 51.17 48.97 -52.12
CA GLU A 30 51.22 50.11 -53.06
C GLU A 30 50.42 49.96 -54.38
N SER A 31 49.51 50.93 -54.56
CA SER A 31 49.10 51.58 -55.81
C SER A 31 47.96 51.00 -56.69
N ASN A 32 47.12 51.95 -57.15
CA ASN A 32 46.51 52.09 -58.48
C ASN A 32 45.68 50.94 -59.10
N GLU A 33 44.37 51.14 -59.36
CA GLU A 33 43.88 51.78 -60.60
C GLU A 33 42.33 51.91 -60.69
N LYS A 34 41.89 52.86 -61.52
CA LYS A 34 40.55 53.10 -62.13
C LYS A 34 40.81 53.14 -63.67
N PRO A 35 39.83 53.29 -64.59
CA PRO A 35 38.37 53.00 -64.59
C PRO A 35 37.87 52.34 -65.91
N SER A 36 36.60 51.91 -66.00
CA SER A 36 35.85 51.79 -67.28
C SER A 36 34.37 51.39 -67.08
N ILE A 37 33.35 51.71 -67.92
CA ILE A 37 33.02 52.89 -68.76
C ILE A 37 31.59 52.67 -69.34
N LYS A 38 30.70 53.70 -69.34
CA LYS A 38 29.42 53.82 -70.13
C LYS A 38 28.32 52.74 -69.85
N HIS A 39 27.00 52.88 -70.11
CA HIS A 39 26.02 53.90 -70.58
C HIS A 39 24.61 53.37 -70.12
N ASN A 40 23.43 54.04 -70.12
CA ASN A 40 22.97 55.41 -70.43
C ASN A 40 21.58 55.69 -69.77
N ASN A 41 21.26 56.96 -69.46
CA ASN A 41 19.89 57.54 -69.27
C ASN A 41 18.96 56.96 -68.15
N ASN A 42 18.01 57.69 -67.53
CA ASN A 42 17.43 59.00 -67.88
C ASN A 42 16.86 59.80 -66.66
N ASN A 43 16.94 61.13 -66.75
CA ASN A 43 16.08 62.20 -66.20
C ASN A 43 15.59 62.33 -64.72
N ASN A 44 15.91 63.54 -64.20
CA ASN A 44 15.03 64.54 -63.53
C ASN A 44 14.88 64.66 -61.99
N ASN A 45 15.51 65.73 -61.49
CA ASN A 45 15.02 66.75 -60.56
C ASN A 45 14.45 66.39 -59.17
N ASN A 46 15.25 66.69 -58.13
CA ASN A 46 14.85 67.73 -57.16
C ASN A 46 16.02 68.24 -56.29
N ARG A 47 16.26 69.55 -56.25
CA ARG A 47 17.24 70.22 -55.36
C ARG A 47 16.52 71.00 -54.26
N ASN A 48 16.32 70.40 -53.09
CA ASN A 48 16.22 71.07 -51.77
C ASN A 48 16.04 70.02 -50.65
N LYS A 49 17.11 69.27 -50.34
CA LYS A 49 17.07 68.18 -49.34
C LYS A 49 18.33 68.03 -48.46
N THR A 50 19.43 68.67 -48.83
CA THR A 50 20.79 68.28 -48.42
C THR A 50 21.37 68.94 -47.16
N LYS A 51 20.56 69.64 -46.33
CA LYS A 51 21.00 70.14 -45.01
C LYS A 51 20.27 69.54 -43.80
N ASP A 52 19.05 69.03 -43.96
CA ASP A 52 18.39 68.22 -42.92
C ASP A 52 18.75 66.74 -43.02
N GLU A 53 18.98 66.22 -44.24
CA GLU A 53 19.33 64.81 -44.42
C GLU A 53 20.72 64.44 -43.85
N SER A 54 21.67 65.38 -43.73
CA SER A 54 22.99 65.11 -43.12
C SER A 54 22.90 64.95 -41.60
N LYS A 55 22.23 65.87 -40.88
CA LYS A 55 22.01 65.75 -39.43
C LYS A 55 21.10 64.57 -39.06
N LYS A 56 20.23 64.16 -39.98
CA LYS A 56 19.40 62.96 -39.84
C LYS A 56 20.24 61.68 -40.05
N SER A 57 21.09 61.66 -41.08
CA SER A 57 22.04 60.58 -41.37
C SER A 57 23.05 60.35 -40.23
N GLU A 58 23.63 61.39 -39.65
CA GLU A 58 24.56 61.26 -38.51
C GLU A 58 23.86 60.65 -37.28
N ARG A 59 22.66 61.13 -36.94
CA ARG A 59 21.84 60.58 -35.85
C ARG A 59 21.36 59.14 -36.11
N GLU A 60 21.08 58.78 -37.36
CA GLU A 60 20.73 57.41 -37.75
C GLU A 60 21.94 56.47 -37.69
N ASN A 61 23.13 56.92 -38.10
CA ASN A 61 24.38 56.17 -37.96
C ASN A 61 24.78 55.97 -36.49
N GLU A 62 24.63 56.98 -35.65
CA GLU A 62 24.93 56.90 -34.21
C GLU A 62 23.95 55.95 -33.48
N LYS A 63 22.64 56.03 -33.79
CA LYS A 63 21.64 55.04 -33.34
C LYS A 63 21.98 53.62 -33.81
N THR A 64 22.39 53.45 -35.07
CA THR A 64 22.71 52.13 -35.63
C THR A 64 23.97 51.53 -34.97
N LYS A 65 24.95 52.36 -34.61
CA LYS A 65 26.14 51.98 -33.83
C LYS A 65 25.78 51.56 -32.40
N ASN A 66 24.91 52.30 -31.72
CA ASN A 66 24.43 51.96 -30.38
C ASN A 66 23.61 50.66 -30.38
N ILE A 67 22.72 50.46 -31.37
CA ILE A 67 21.96 49.21 -31.56
C ILE A 67 22.90 48.01 -31.81
N LYS A 68 24.00 48.20 -32.54
CA LYS A 68 24.99 47.15 -32.78
C LYS A 68 25.76 46.77 -31.51
N ASN A 69 26.19 47.76 -30.72
CA ASN A 69 26.80 47.52 -29.40
C ASN A 69 25.83 46.83 -28.43
N ALA A 70 24.57 47.23 -28.39
CA ALA A 70 23.55 46.60 -27.56
C ALA A 70 23.30 45.13 -27.96
N LYS A 71 23.35 44.80 -29.27
CA LYS A 71 23.26 43.41 -29.76
C LYS A 71 24.45 42.55 -29.32
N GLU A 72 25.67 43.08 -29.38
CA GLU A 72 26.88 42.41 -28.89
C GLU A 72 26.83 42.15 -27.38
N ILE A 73 26.45 43.15 -26.58
CA ILE A 73 26.30 43.03 -25.12
C ILE A 73 25.26 41.95 -24.78
N VAL A 74 24.08 41.98 -25.42
CA VAL A 74 23.04 40.95 -25.22
C VAL A 74 23.54 39.56 -25.59
N LYS A 75 24.27 39.40 -26.70
CA LYS A 75 24.83 38.11 -27.12
C LYS A 75 25.86 37.56 -26.11
N LEU A 76 26.75 38.42 -25.61
CA LEU A 76 27.74 38.06 -24.59
C LEU A 76 27.11 37.71 -23.24
N SER A 77 26.02 38.38 -22.85
CA SER A 77 25.27 38.05 -21.63
C SER A 77 24.49 36.74 -21.76
N ILE A 78 23.93 36.42 -22.93
CA ILE A 78 23.28 35.12 -23.20
C ILE A 78 24.30 33.99 -23.11
N GLN A 79 25.46 34.14 -23.76
CA GLN A 79 26.50 33.11 -23.79
C GLN A 79 27.09 32.81 -22.39
N LYS A 80 27.26 33.84 -21.54
CA LYS A 80 27.71 33.67 -20.15
C LYS A 80 26.75 32.89 -19.24
N LEU A 81 25.47 32.83 -19.60
CA LEU A 81 24.44 32.16 -18.81
C LEU A 81 24.28 30.68 -19.19
N GLU A 82 24.44 30.33 -20.46
CA GLU A 82 24.40 28.92 -20.92
C GLU A 82 25.59 28.11 -20.37
N GLU A 83 26.74 28.76 -20.12
CA GLU A 83 27.93 28.17 -19.49
C GLU A 83 27.90 28.26 -17.93
N HIS A 84 26.85 28.81 -17.31
CA HIS A 84 26.87 29.10 -15.87
C HIS A 84 26.83 27.82 -15.01
N PRO A 85 27.88 27.50 -14.21
CA PRO A 85 27.98 26.21 -13.53
C PRO A 85 26.88 25.93 -12.50
N GLU A 86 26.27 26.98 -11.94
CA GLU A 86 25.17 26.82 -10.99
C GLU A 86 23.85 26.49 -11.68
N TYR A 87 23.60 27.00 -12.90
CA TYR A 87 22.36 26.75 -13.63
C TYR A 87 22.20 25.25 -13.94
N ASN A 88 23.25 24.61 -14.45
CA ASN A 88 23.25 23.17 -14.73
C ASN A 88 23.13 22.36 -13.42
N LYS A 89 23.84 22.73 -12.35
CA LYS A 89 23.70 22.10 -11.03
C LYS A 89 22.29 22.20 -10.44
N LEU A 90 21.60 23.33 -10.62
CA LEU A 90 20.23 23.54 -10.15
C LEU A 90 19.25 22.65 -10.92
N LEU A 91 19.43 22.51 -12.23
CA LEU A 91 18.62 21.64 -13.08
C LEU A 91 18.82 20.15 -12.73
N ASP A 92 20.08 19.71 -12.55
CA ASP A 92 20.41 18.34 -12.15
C ASP A 92 19.81 17.99 -10.77
N ARG A 93 19.90 18.91 -9.80
CA ARG A 93 19.26 18.75 -8.48
C ARG A 93 17.75 18.60 -8.60
N LEU A 94 17.07 19.48 -9.34
CA LEU A 94 15.62 19.43 -9.53
C LEU A 94 15.13 18.09 -10.10
N ASN A 95 15.92 17.51 -11.01
CA ASN A 95 15.62 16.25 -11.70
C ASN A 95 15.94 15.00 -10.87
N SER A 96 16.74 15.12 -9.80
CA SER A 96 17.11 13.99 -8.93
C SER A 96 15.97 13.46 -8.03
N ASN A 97 14.85 14.18 -7.95
CA ASN A 97 13.55 13.75 -7.42
C ASN A 97 13.48 13.24 -5.95
N ASN A 98 14.50 13.41 -5.12
CA ASN A 98 14.56 12.87 -3.74
C ASN A 98 14.85 13.91 -2.63
N ASP A 99 14.65 15.22 -2.89
CA ASP A 99 14.96 16.29 -1.94
C ASP A 99 13.87 16.53 -0.88
N SER A 100 14.29 16.84 0.35
CA SER A 100 13.41 17.19 1.47
C SER A 100 12.76 18.57 1.31
N ILE A 101 11.70 18.86 2.06
CA ILE A 101 11.08 20.21 2.11
C ILE A 101 12.12 21.29 2.46
N GLU A 102 13.05 21.00 3.38
CA GLU A 102 14.12 21.92 3.77
C GLU A 102 15.10 22.18 2.60
N ASN A 103 15.50 21.13 1.87
CA ASN A 103 16.34 21.26 0.67
C ASN A 103 15.62 22.05 -0.44
N LEU A 104 14.34 21.77 -0.71
CA LEU A 104 13.54 22.50 -1.69
C LEU A 104 13.29 23.97 -1.29
N THR A 105 13.12 24.25 0.00
CA THR A 105 13.00 25.62 0.53
C THR A 105 14.31 26.39 0.34
N LYS A 106 15.45 25.75 0.60
CA LYS A 106 16.77 26.33 0.36
C LYS A 106 17.04 26.54 -1.14
N LEU A 107 16.70 25.57 -1.98
CA LEU A 107 16.81 25.67 -3.44
C LEU A 107 15.98 26.84 -3.99
N LYS A 108 14.78 27.07 -3.44
CA LYS A 108 13.95 28.23 -3.76
C LYS A 108 14.62 29.55 -3.34
N GLN A 109 15.22 29.60 -2.15
CA GLN A 109 15.99 30.78 -1.68
C GLN A 109 17.19 31.07 -2.59
N ASP A 110 18.00 30.06 -2.91
CA ASP A 110 19.17 30.18 -3.81
C ASP A 110 18.75 30.74 -5.18
N ILE A 111 17.63 30.26 -5.75
CA ILE A 111 17.08 30.73 -7.03
C ILE A 111 16.48 32.14 -6.92
N ASP A 112 15.77 32.46 -5.83
CA ASP A 112 15.23 33.80 -5.58
C ASP A 112 16.34 34.83 -5.39
N GLU A 113 17.48 34.44 -4.80
CA GLU A 113 18.68 35.27 -4.70
C GLU A 113 19.32 35.49 -6.09
N ILE A 114 19.51 34.44 -6.90
CA ILE A 114 20.01 34.56 -8.27
C ILE A 114 19.13 35.52 -9.09
N PHE A 115 17.80 35.31 -9.08
CA PHE A 115 16.84 36.20 -9.74
C PHE A 115 16.94 37.65 -9.26
N THR A 116 17.15 37.86 -7.96
CA THR A 116 17.25 39.20 -7.37
C THR A 116 18.56 39.87 -7.76
N ASN A 117 19.67 39.14 -7.73
CA ASN A 117 21.00 39.62 -8.09
C ASN A 117 21.09 39.95 -9.60
N GLU A 118 20.56 39.10 -10.48
CA GLU A 118 20.45 39.40 -11.92
C GLU A 118 19.57 40.62 -12.18
N LYS A 119 18.38 40.67 -11.59
CA LYS A 119 17.45 41.80 -11.74
C LYS A 119 18.05 43.12 -11.24
N ASN A 120 18.84 43.09 -10.18
CA ASN A 120 19.53 44.27 -9.64
C ASN A 120 20.70 44.70 -10.55
N ASN A 121 21.51 43.77 -11.06
CA ASN A 121 22.55 44.08 -12.06
C ASN A 121 21.93 44.70 -13.32
N LEU A 122 20.90 44.07 -13.88
CA LEU A 122 20.19 44.57 -15.05
C LEU A 122 19.56 45.95 -14.80
N LYS A 123 18.98 46.20 -13.63
CA LYS A 123 18.45 47.52 -13.24
C LYS A 123 19.55 48.57 -13.16
N ASN A 124 20.72 48.22 -12.63
CA ASN A 124 21.89 49.10 -12.54
C ASN A 124 22.48 49.44 -13.92
N GLU A 125 22.40 48.53 -14.89
CA GLU A 125 22.75 48.82 -16.29
C GLU A 125 21.67 49.62 -17.02
N LEU A 126 20.38 49.30 -16.83
CA LEU A 126 19.25 50.05 -17.43
C LEU A 126 19.24 51.52 -17.00
N ASN A 127 19.69 51.83 -15.79
CA ASN A 127 19.79 53.19 -15.28
C ASN A 127 20.83 54.07 -16.01
N LYS A 128 21.72 53.47 -16.82
CA LYS A 128 22.74 54.17 -17.62
C LYS A 128 22.29 54.55 -19.04
N LEU A 129 21.06 54.21 -19.43
CA LEU A 129 20.53 54.35 -20.80
C LEU A 129 19.38 55.38 -20.87
N GLU A 130 19.12 55.92 -22.05
CA GLU A 130 18.05 56.91 -22.28
C GLU A 130 16.65 56.28 -22.45
N SER A 131 15.62 57.11 -22.30
CA SER A 131 14.24 56.72 -22.02
C SER A 131 13.58 55.79 -23.05
N SER A 132 13.91 55.94 -24.34
CA SER A 132 13.29 55.18 -25.43
C SER A 132 13.88 53.79 -25.66
N GLU A 133 15.09 53.52 -25.16
CA GLU A 133 15.77 52.22 -25.33
C GLU A 133 15.37 51.21 -24.25
N LYS A 134 14.94 51.69 -23.07
CA LYS A 134 14.57 50.86 -21.91
C LYS A 134 13.44 49.87 -22.19
N ILE A 135 12.45 50.26 -23.00
CA ILE A 135 11.27 49.41 -23.29
C ILE A 135 11.69 48.22 -24.18
N ALA A 136 12.45 48.47 -25.24
CA ALA A 136 12.89 47.43 -26.19
C ALA A 136 13.91 46.46 -25.57
N ILE A 137 14.71 46.90 -24.59
CA ILE A 137 15.63 46.02 -23.86
C ILE A 137 14.87 45.15 -22.86
N LYS A 138 13.89 45.70 -22.14
CA LYS A 138 13.06 44.95 -21.19
C LYS A 138 12.34 43.77 -21.86
N GLN A 139 11.78 44.00 -23.04
CA GLN A 139 11.09 42.98 -23.84
C GLN A 139 12.04 41.85 -24.28
N LYS A 140 13.28 42.18 -24.69
CA LYS A 140 14.30 41.18 -25.08
C LYS A 140 14.84 40.35 -23.93
N ILE A 141 14.91 40.91 -22.71
CA ILE A 141 15.31 40.16 -21.51
C ILE A 141 14.25 39.08 -21.21
N GLU A 142 12.97 39.44 -21.26
CA GLU A 142 11.84 38.51 -21.08
C GLU A 142 11.78 37.43 -22.19
N GLU A 143 12.27 37.75 -23.39
CA GLU A 143 12.39 36.80 -24.51
C GLU A 143 13.60 35.85 -24.42
N SER A 144 14.60 36.13 -23.57
CA SER A 144 15.82 35.30 -23.48
C SER A 144 15.54 33.90 -22.92
N ASN A 145 16.17 32.87 -23.52
CA ASN A 145 15.93 31.47 -23.12
C ASN A 145 16.33 31.18 -21.67
N ASN A 146 17.40 31.79 -21.16
CA ASN A 146 17.88 31.54 -19.80
C ASN A 146 16.90 32.10 -18.75
N TYR A 147 16.35 33.29 -18.96
CA TYR A 147 15.30 33.85 -18.11
C TYR A 147 14.01 33.01 -18.16
N LYS A 148 13.62 32.52 -19.35
CA LYS A 148 12.49 31.59 -19.51
C LYS A 148 12.71 30.30 -18.73
N THR A 149 13.89 29.68 -18.80
CA THR A 149 14.16 28.42 -18.10
C THR A 149 14.23 28.62 -16.59
N LEU A 150 14.90 29.66 -16.09
CA LEU A 150 14.90 29.98 -14.66
C LEU A 150 13.48 30.22 -14.13
N LYS A 151 12.62 30.89 -14.92
CA LYS A 151 11.21 31.10 -14.56
C LYS A 151 10.44 29.77 -14.52
N GLN A 152 10.71 28.85 -15.44
CA GLN A 152 10.14 27.50 -15.42
C GLN A 152 10.60 26.70 -14.21
N ILE A 153 11.91 26.71 -13.88
CA ILE A 153 12.46 26.04 -12.69
C ILE A 153 11.79 26.58 -11.42
N LYS A 154 11.68 27.90 -11.27
CA LYS A 154 10.96 28.53 -10.14
C LYS A 154 9.50 28.08 -10.05
N SER A 155 8.79 27.99 -11.19
CA SER A 155 7.42 27.50 -11.24
C SER A 155 7.31 26.03 -10.80
N ASN A 156 8.22 25.18 -11.29
CA ASN A 156 8.26 23.75 -10.95
C ASN A 156 8.57 23.52 -9.46
N ILE A 157 9.47 24.32 -8.87
CA ILE A 157 9.77 24.27 -7.43
C ILE A 157 8.56 24.70 -6.61
N GLN A 158 7.88 25.78 -7.01
CA GLN A 158 6.68 26.24 -6.31
C GLN A 158 5.57 25.17 -6.32
N GLN A 159 5.34 24.53 -7.47
CA GLN A 159 4.39 23.41 -7.57
C GLN A 159 4.81 22.23 -6.67
N LYS A 160 6.07 21.78 -6.73
CA LYS A 160 6.58 20.69 -5.87
C LYS A 160 6.46 21.01 -4.38
N LEU A 161 6.64 22.27 -3.97
CA LEU A 161 6.44 22.70 -2.58
C LEU A 161 4.96 22.65 -2.16
N GLU A 162 4.04 23.10 -3.01
CA GLU A 162 2.60 23.03 -2.74
C GLU A 162 2.10 21.57 -2.63
N GLU A 163 2.62 20.67 -3.48
CA GLU A 163 2.37 19.22 -3.40
C GLU A 163 2.88 18.61 -2.08
N GLN A 164 4.10 18.98 -1.65
CA GLN A 164 4.69 18.54 -0.38
C GLN A 164 3.94 19.07 0.85
N GLU A 165 3.52 20.34 0.84
CA GLU A 165 2.71 20.92 1.94
C GLU A 165 1.35 20.26 2.07
N LYS A 166 0.72 19.88 0.95
CA LYS A 166 -0.52 19.11 0.95
C LYS A 166 -0.29 17.71 1.56
N LEU A 167 0.72 16.98 1.09
CA LEU A 167 1.05 15.66 1.60
C LEU A 167 1.33 15.67 3.11
N LYS A 168 2.01 16.71 3.62
CA LYS A 168 2.25 16.89 5.05
C LYS A 168 0.95 17.00 5.86
N LYS A 169 -0.05 17.74 5.36
CA LYS A 169 -1.36 17.88 6.01
C LYS A 169 -2.14 16.56 5.99
N ASP A 170 -2.10 15.84 4.87
CA ASP A 170 -2.76 14.53 4.73
C ASP A 170 -2.14 13.49 5.70
N VAL A 171 -0.82 13.53 5.93
CA VAL A 171 -0.14 12.70 6.94
C VAL A 171 -0.55 13.10 8.36
N GLU A 172 -0.62 14.39 8.68
CA GLU A 172 -1.05 14.88 10.00
C GLU A 172 -2.52 14.50 10.30
N GLU A 173 -3.40 14.49 9.30
CA GLU A 173 -4.79 14.01 9.41
C GLU A 173 -4.83 12.50 9.74
N LEU A 174 -4.01 11.69 9.06
CA LEU A 174 -3.88 10.25 9.28
C LEU A 174 -3.30 9.92 10.67
N GLU A 175 -2.25 10.61 11.11
CA GLU A 175 -1.65 10.41 12.43
C GLU A 175 -2.64 10.72 13.55
N ASN A 176 -3.39 11.83 13.44
CA ASN A 176 -4.44 12.18 14.40
C ASN A 176 -5.59 11.16 14.39
N THR A 177 -5.98 10.65 13.22
CA THR A 177 -6.99 9.59 13.09
C THR A 177 -6.54 8.29 13.79
N ILE A 178 -5.31 7.84 13.55
CA ILE A 178 -4.72 6.66 14.20
C ILE A 178 -4.61 6.86 15.72
N LYS A 179 -4.24 8.06 16.18
CA LYS A 179 -4.18 8.41 17.61
C LYS A 179 -5.56 8.35 18.29
N ASN A 180 -6.61 8.79 17.61
CA ASN A 180 -7.98 8.73 18.13
C ASN A 180 -8.48 7.27 18.22
N ILE A 181 -8.19 6.43 17.22
CA ILE A 181 -8.45 4.98 17.25
C ILE A 181 -7.71 4.32 18.42
N LYS A 182 -6.39 4.54 18.54
CA LYS A 182 -5.56 3.98 19.62
C LYS A 182 -6.05 4.36 21.02
N THR A 183 -6.60 5.56 21.17
CA THR A 183 -7.16 6.06 22.44
C THR A 183 -8.65 5.74 22.62
N LYS A 184 -9.24 4.89 21.75
CA LYS A 184 -10.65 4.47 21.76
C LYS A 184 -11.64 5.64 21.68
N LYS A 185 -11.22 6.77 21.11
CA LYS A 185 -12.05 7.98 20.90
C LYS A 185 -12.87 7.93 19.61
N SER A 186 -12.48 7.10 18.65
CA SER A 186 -13.20 6.87 17.40
C SER A 186 -13.05 5.41 16.95
N LYS A 187 -14.04 4.91 16.21
CA LYS A 187 -14.07 3.58 15.59
C LYS A 187 -13.98 3.67 14.07
N LEU A 188 -13.56 2.60 13.40
CA LEU A 188 -13.49 2.56 11.94
C LEU A 188 -14.87 2.69 11.29
N SER A 189 -15.92 2.23 11.98
CA SER A 189 -17.32 2.41 11.58
C SER A 189 -17.77 3.86 11.45
N GLU A 190 -17.14 4.78 12.19
CA GLU A 190 -17.50 6.20 12.27
C GLU A 190 -16.72 7.07 11.26
N LEU A 191 -15.72 6.49 10.59
CA LEU A 191 -14.82 7.20 9.69
C LEU A 191 -15.29 7.18 8.22
N ASP A 192 -14.82 8.16 7.46
CA ASP A 192 -15.00 8.20 6.00
C ASP A 192 -14.38 6.99 5.29
N ASP A 193 -14.92 6.67 4.12
CA ASP A 193 -14.46 5.53 3.31
C ASP A 193 -13.00 5.63 2.84
N LYS A 194 -12.41 6.84 2.84
CA LYS A 194 -10.95 7.02 2.60
C LYS A 194 -10.11 6.27 3.66
N TYR A 195 -10.59 6.19 4.89
CA TYR A 195 -9.91 5.52 6.00
C TYR A 195 -10.17 4.00 6.01
N LYS A 196 -11.38 3.56 5.64
CA LYS A 196 -11.75 2.13 5.51
C LYS A 196 -10.97 1.38 4.42
N LYS A 197 -10.31 2.12 3.52
CA LYS A 197 -9.41 1.62 2.48
C LYS A 197 -7.92 1.71 2.85
N ASN A 198 -7.57 2.37 3.95
CA ASN A 198 -6.18 2.56 4.36
C ASN A 198 -5.73 1.41 5.26
N LYS A 199 -4.86 0.52 4.74
CA LYS A 199 -4.37 -0.68 5.47
C LYS A 199 -3.84 -0.36 6.87
N ASN A 200 -3.11 0.73 7.05
CA ASN A 200 -2.53 1.09 8.35
C ASN A 200 -3.61 1.51 9.36
N VAL A 201 -4.58 2.34 8.94
CA VAL A 201 -5.69 2.77 9.79
C VAL A 201 -6.58 1.59 10.18
N VAL A 202 -6.86 0.69 9.24
CA VAL A 202 -7.63 -0.54 9.47
C VAL A 202 -6.89 -1.50 10.42
N LEU A 203 -5.59 -1.73 10.23
CA LEU A 203 -4.79 -2.58 11.13
C LEU A 203 -4.75 -2.02 12.56
N GLU A 204 -4.56 -0.71 12.73
CA GLU A 204 -4.58 -0.09 14.07
C GLU A 204 -5.97 -0.14 14.71
N ALA A 205 -7.06 -0.09 13.93
CA ALA A 205 -8.41 -0.33 14.44
C ALA A 205 -8.59 -1.78 14.92
N ILE A 206 -8.15 -2.76 14.12
CA ILE A 206 -8.22 -4.20 14.45
C ILE A 206 -7.41 -4.54 15.72
N LYS A 207 -6.22 -3.94 15.90
CA LYS A 207 -5.41 -4.12 17.13
C LYS A 207 -6.12 -3.64 18.41
N VAL A 208 -7.01 -2.66 18.29
CA VAL A 208 -7.77 -2.10 19.43
C VAL A 208 -9.08 -2.86 19.64
N ASP A 209 -9.73 -3.29 18.56
CA ASP A 209 -10.97 -4.07 18.53
C ASP A 209 -11.02 -4.84 17.20
N ALA A 210 -10.81 -6.15 17.23
CA ALA A 210 -10.76 -6.95 16.01
C ALA A 210 -12.07 -6.98 15.21
N THR A 211 -13.23 -6.65 15.82
CA THR A 211 -14.51 -6.59 15.10
C THR A 211 -14.53 -5.47 14.05
N GLN A 212 -13.63 -4.48 14.16
CA GLN A 212 -13.52 -3.38 13.19
C GLN A 212 -13.23 -3.85 11.75
N ILE A 213 -12.73 -5.09 11.55
CA ILE A 213 -12.59 -5.68 10.20
C ILE A 213 -13.89 -5.72 9.40
N GLU A 214 -15.06 -5.74 10.07
CA GLU A 214 -16.38 -5.63 9.44
C GLU A 214 -16.52 -4.37 8.57
N PHE A 215 -15.85 -3.26 8.94
CA PHE A 215 -15.94 -1.97 8.27
C PHE A 215 -14.81 -1.74 7.24
N ALA A 216 -13.85 -2.65 7.11
CA ALA A 216 -12.82 -2.59 6.07
C ALA A 216 -13.43 -2.77 4.67
N ASN A 217 -12.80 -2.17 3.65
CA ASN A 217 -13.20 -2.41 2.26
C ASN A 217 -12.92 -3.85 1.81
N GLN A 218 -13.50 -4.27 0.69
CA GLN A 218 -13.39 -5.66 0.21
C GLN A 218 -11.95 -6.08 -0.12
N GLU A 219 -11.12 -5.15 -0.59
CA GLU A 219 -9.70 -5.39 -0.86
C GLU A 219 -8.93 -5.78 0.42
N LEU A 220 -9.12 -5.05 1.52
CA LEU A 220 -8.50 -5.37 2.80
C LEU A 220 -9.14 -6.58 3.51
N LYS A 221 -10.41 -6.91 3.20
CA LYS A 221 -11.02 -8.21 3.58
C LYS A 221 -10.49 -9.39 2.76
N ASN A 222 -9.79 -9.11 1.65
CA ASN A 222 -9.06 -10.09 0.85
C ASN A 222 -7.54 -10.09 1.16
N ASP A 223 -7.07 -9.18 2.03
CA ASP A 223 -5.66 -9.10 2.43
C ASP A 223 -5.37 -10.12 3.54
N PRO A 224 -4.51 -11.14 3.29
CA PRO A 224 -4.25 -12.18 4.27
C PRO A 224 -3.70 -11.66 5.60
N ASP A 225 -2.94 -10.56 5.62
CA ASP A 225 -2.32 -10.05 6.84
C ASP A 225 -3.36 -9.33 7.70
N VAL A 226 -4.22 -8.52 7.07
CA VAL A 226 -5.33 -7.83 7.76
C VAL A 226 -6.30 -8.84 8.36
N VAL A 227 -6.65 -9.88 7.61
CA VAL A 227 -7.56 -10.93 8.09
C VAL A 227 -6.92 -11.77 9.20
N LYS A 228 -5.63 -12.13 9.10
CA LYS A 228 -4.91 -12.86 10.15
C LYS A 228 -4.82 -12.06 11.45
N GLU A 229 -4.62 -10.75 11.38
CA GLU A 229 -4.56 -9.89 12.57
C GLU A 229 -5.86 -9.91 13.36
N ALA A 230 -7.02 -9.87 12.67
CA ALA A 230 -8.32 -10.03 13.31
C ALA A 230 -8.55 -11.45 13.85
N ILE A 231 -8.27 -12.47 13.03
CA ILE A 231 -8.39 -13.89 13.41
C ILE A 231 -7.55 -14.23 14.65
N ASN A 232 -6.38 -13.61 14.82
CA ASN A 232 -5.49 -13.86 15.94
C ASN A 232 -6.12 -13.54 17.31
N GLN A 233 -7.11 -12.65 17.34
CA GLN A 233 -7.91 -12.32 18.53
C GLN A 233 -9.19 -13.15 18.61
N ASN A 234 -9.89 -13.39 17.49
CA ASN A 234 -11.04 -14.30 17.43
C ASN A 234 -11.17 -14.96 16.04
N GLY A 235 -11.09 -16.29 15.99
CA GLY A 235 -11.19 -17.07 14.75
C GLY A 235 -12.51 -16.92 14.00
N GLU A 236 -13.62 -16.60 14.69
CA GLU A 236 -14.93 -16.39 14.04
C GLU A 236 -14.97 -15.15 13.14
N LEU A 237 -14.01 -14.23 13.26
CA LEU A 237 -13.90 -13.05 12.39
C LEU A 237 -13.54 -13.41 10.94
N LEU A 238 -13.15 -14.65 10.67
CA LEU A 238 -13.09 -15.23 9.31
C LEU A 238 -14.39 -15.00 8.51
N LYS A 239 -15.56 -14.89 9.18
CA LYS A 239 -16.84 -14.58 8.52
C LYS A 239 -16.82 -13.33 7.65
N PHE A 240 -16.01 -12.33 8.02
CA PHE A 240 -15.89 -11.04 7.31
C PHE A 240 -14.88 -11.05 6.16
N ALA A 241 -14.06 -12.10 6.04
CA ALA A 241 -13.09 -12.22 4.96
C ALA A 241 -13.75 -12.55 3.62
N SER A 242 -13.01 -12.34 2.53
CA SER A 242 -13.40 -12.78 1.18
C SER A 242 -13.56 -14.30 1.09
N ASP A 243 -14.25 -14.78 0.06
CA ASP A 243 -14.39 -16.22 -0.19
C ASP A 243 -13.05 -16.86 -0.59
N GLU A 244 -12.14 -16.09 -1.20
CA GLU A 244 -10.77 -16.48 -1.52
C GLU A 244 -9.96 -16.78 -0.24
N ILE A 245 -10.06 -15.92 0.78
CA ILE A 245 -9.41 -16.13 2.09
C ILE A 245 -10.10 -17.26 2.88
N LYS A 246 -11.43 -17.38 2.81
CA LYS A 246 -12.19 -18.52 3.38
C LYS A 246 -11.87 -19.86 2.70
N ASN A 247 -11.26 -19.83 1.52
CA ASN A 247 -10.75 -21.00 0.80
C ASN A 247 -9.25 -21.24 1.01
N ASN A 248 -8.56 -20.41 1.80
CA ASN A 248 -7.13 -20.57 2.10
C ASN A 248 -6.94 -21.49 3.33
N LYS A 249 -6.57 -22.75 3.11
CA LYS A 249 -6.40 -23.77 4.17
C LYS A 249 -5.50 -23.30 5.33
N ASN A 250 -4.47 -22.50 5.08
CA ASN A 250 -3.58 -22.00 6.14
C ASN A 250 -4.24 -20.92 7.02
N VAL A 251 -5.01 -19.99 6.42
CA VAL A 251 -5.76 -18.97 7.18
C VAL A 251 -6.93 -19.61 7.94
N VAL A 252 -7.60 -20.57 7.30
CA VAL A 252 -8.69 -21.34 7.92
C VAL A 252 -8.19 -22.19 9.10
N LEU A 253 -7.06 -22.88 8.96
CA LEU A 253 -6.47 -23.66 10.05
C LEU A 253 -6.08 -22.75 11.23
N LEU A 254 -5.52 -21.57 10.97
CA LEU A 254 -5.29 -20.55 12.01
C LEU A 254 -6.62 -20.15 12.68
N ALA A 255 -7.68 -19.91 11.92
CA ALA A 255 -8.99 -19.55 12.47
C ALA A 255 -9.57 -20.64 13.40
N ILE A 256 -9.55 -21.90 12.97
CA ILE A 256 -9.98 -23.06 13.76
C ILE A 256 -9.07 -23.28 14.98
N SER A 257 -7.77 -22.98 14.86
CA SER A 257 -6.83 -23.03 15.99
C SER A 257 -7.22 -22.04 17.11
N LYS A 258 -7.77 -20.88 16.75
CA LYS A 258 -8.22 -19.83 17.66
C LYS A 258 -9.63 -20.10 18.22
N THR A 259 -10.60 -20.35 17.35
CA THR A 259 -11.99 -20.63 17.72
C THR A 259 -12.57 -21.73 16.82
N ALA A 260 -13.00 -22.86 17.37
CA ALA A 260 -13.50 -23.99 16.58
C ALA A 260 -14.68 -23.62 15.67
N ASN A 261 -15.58 -22.75 16.15
CA ASN A 261 -16.69 -22.16 15.40
C ASN A 261 -16.30 -21.51 14.07
N ALA A 262 -15.02 -21.14 13.86
CA ALA A 262 -14.54 -20.64 12.58
C ALA A 262 -14.84 -21.61 11.41
N TYR A 263 -14.96 -22.91 11.68
CA TYR A 263 -15.37 -23.94 10.71
C TYR A 263 -16.70 -23.62 10.00
N LYS A 264 -17.62 -22.89 10.65
CA LYS A 264 -18.90 -22.44 10.07
C LYS A 264 -18.72 -21.53 8.85
N TYR A 265 -17.60 -20.80 8.79
CA TYR A 265 -17.36 -19.71 7.85
C TYR A 265 -16.36 -20.04 6.74
N ILE A 266 -15.85 -21.28 6.71
CA ILE A 266 -14.90 -21.76 5.68
C ILE A 266 -15.65 -22.02 4.37
N SER A 267 -14.92 -22.05 3.24
CA SER A 267 -15.52 -22.35 1.94
C SER A 267 -16.18 -23.74 1.92
N ASN A 268 -17.23 -23.91 1.10
CA ASN A 268 -17.86 -25.22 0.91
C ASN A 268 -16.88 -26.29 0.38
N ILE A 269 -15.81 -25.87 -0.31
CA ILE A 269 -14.73 -26.77 -0.77
C ILE A 269 -13.94 -27.29 0.44
N LEU A 270 -13.57 -26.42 1.38
CA LEU A 270 -12.83 -26.80 2.58
C LEU A 270 -13.70 -27.49 3.64
N LYS A 271 -15.04 -27.40 3.57
CA LYS A 271 -15.95 -28.21 4.39
C LYS A 271 -15.89 -29.72 4.09
N ALA A 272 -15.21 -30.12 3.01
CA ALA A 272 -14.89 -31.50 2.67
C ALA A 272 -13.43 -31.89 3.02
N ASP A 273 -12.66 -31.02 3.68
CA ASP A 273 -11.29 -31.30 4.09
C ASP A 273 -11.23 -32.06 5.42
N VAL A 274 -10.65 -33.26 5.38
CA VAL A 274 -10.56 -34.19 6.50
C VAL A 274 -9.75 -33.61 7.67
N ASP A 275 -8.64 -32.92 7.41
CA ASP A 275 -7.77 -32.39 8.48
C ASP A 275 -8.44 -31.24 9.23
N LEU A 276 -9.11 -30.36 8.47
CA LEU A 276 -9.86 -29.23 9.05
C LEU A 276 -11.05 -29.73 9.87
N ALA A 277 -11.74 -30.78 9.41
CA ALA A 277 -12.80 -31.43 10.17
C ALA A 277 -12.28 -32.04 11.48
N LYS A 278 -11.17 -32.79 11.45
CA LYS A 278 -10.52 -33.32 12.67
C LYS A 278 -10.17 -32.20 13.66
N ALA A 279 -9.51 -31.15 13.19
CA ALA A 279 -9.06 -30.04 14.01
C ALA A 279 -10.22 -29.24 14.65
N ALA A 280 -11.36 -29.13 13.97
CA ALA A 280 -12.56 -28.48 14.49
C ALA A 280 -13.34 -29.39 15.46
N PHE A 281 -13.62 -30.64 15.08
CA PHE A 281 -14.56 -31.49 15.81
C PHE A 281 -13.95 -32.09 17.07
N ALA A 282 -12.62 -32.21 17.14
CA ALA A 282 -11.92 -32.52 18.38
C ALA A 282 -12.08 -31.43 19.45
N LYS A 283 -12.50 -30.21 19.08
CA LYS A 283 -12.79 -29.10 20.00
C LYS A 283 -14.28 -28.91 20.27
N ASP A 284 -15.11 -29.08 19.23
CA ASP A 284 -16.59 -29.06 19.32
C ASP A 284 -17.18 -30.01 18.28
N GLY A 285 -17.63 -31.18 18.75
CA GLY A 285 -18.18 -32.24 17.92
C GLY A 285 -19.51 -31.87 17.26
N LEU A 286 -20.26 -30.90 17.81
CA LEU A 286 -21.52 -30.44 17.20
C LEU A 286 -21.29 -29.67 15.89
N LEU A 287 -20.06 -29.26 15.59
CA LEU A 287 -19.71 -28.65 14.30
C LEU A 287 -19.81 -29.65 13.13
N ILE A 288 -19.90 -30.96 13.38
CA ILE A 288 -20.11 -31.95 12.30
C ILE A 288 -21.39 -31.69 11.51
N LYS A 289 -22.41 -31.04 12.11
CA LYS A 289 -23.64 -30.62 11.40
C LYS A 289 -23.36 -29.66 10.23
N GLU A 290 -22.31 -28.85 10.35
CA GLU A 290 -21.87 -27.85 9.37
C GLU A 290 -21.04 -28.44 8.22
N ALA A 291 -20.61 -29.70 8.36
CA ALA A 291 -19.69 -30.37 7.45
C ALA A 291 -20.35 -30.80 6.14
N ASP A 292 -19.51 -31.00 5.11
CA ASP A 292 -19.96 -31.62 3.86
C ASP A 292 -20.48 -33.06 4.09
N SER A 293 -21.37 -33.52 3.22
CA SER A 293 -21.94 -34.87 3.29
C SER A 293 -20.88 -35.97 3.27
N LYS A 294 -19.75 -35.77 2.57
CA LYS A 294 -18.62 -36.72 2.54
C LYS A 294 -17.89 -36.84 3.88
N ILE A 295 -17.88 -35.77 4.68
CA ILE A 295 -17.37 -35.81 6.06
C ILE A 295 -18.41 -36.49 6.96
N LYS A 296 -19.70 -36.24 6.69
CA LYS A 296 -20.92 -36.97 7.15
C LYS A 296 -20.74 -38.48 7.28
N THR A 297 -20.15 -39.07 6.24
CA THR A 297 -20.01 -40.52 6.04
C THR A 297 -18.68 -41.09 6.50
N ASN A 298 -17.75 -40.27 7.02
CA ASN A 298 -16.43 -40.73 7.45
C ASN A 298 -16.46 -41.20 8.92
N GLU A 299 -16.24 -42.49 9.13
CA GLU A 299 -16.28 -43.14 10.44
C GLU A 299 -15.25 -42.58 11.44
N GLU A 300 -14.02 -42.29 11.00
CA GLU A 300 -12.98 -41.70 11.85
C GLU A 300 -13.39 -40.30 12.34
N ILE A 301 -13.97 -39.50 11.46
CA ILE A 301 -14.46 -38.15 11.81
C ILE A 301 -15.69 -38.23 12.71
N ALA A 302 -16.62 -39.15 12.44
CA ALA A 302 -17.78 -39.40 13.30
C ALA A 302 -17.34 -39.79 14.72
N LEU A 303 -16.38 -40.72 14.85
CA LEU A 303 -15.80 -41.12 16.14
C LEU A 303 -15.18 -39.95 16.89
N ILE A 304 -14.42 -39.08 16.21
CA ILE A 304 -13.86 -37.85 16.83
C ILE A 304 -14.97 -36.94 17.35
N ALA A 305 -16.03 -36.72 16.55
CA ALA A 305 -17.13 -35.85 16.93
C ALA A 305 -17.97 -36.41 18.10
N VAL A 306 -18.33 -37.70 18.08
CA VAL A 306 -19.17 -38.29 19.14
C VAL A 306 -18.42 -38.50 20.46
N LYS A 307 -17.11 -38.76 20.40
CA LYS A 307 -16.24 -38.79 21.60
C LYS A 307 -16.11 -37.43 22.26
N GLN A 308 -16.17 -36.35 21.48
CA GLN A 308 -16.21 -34.99 22.03
C GLN A 308 -17.61 -34.68 22.60
N ASN A 309 -18.68 -34.98 21.86
CA ASN A 309 -20.06 -34.79 22.30
C ASN A 309 -21.00 -35.84 21.67
N GLY A 310 -21.59 -36.71 22.49
CA GLY A 310 -22.45 -37.81 22.02
C GLY A 310 -23.66 -37.37 21.19
N LEU A 311 -24.15 -36.14 21.37
CA LEU A 311 -25.23 -35.58 20.54
C LEU A 311 -24.80 -35.26 19.10
N ALA A 312 -23.50 -35.25 18.79
CA ALA A 312 -23.01 -35.16 17.41
C ALA A 312 -23.51 -36.33 16.52
N PHE A 313 -23.90 -37.45 17.14
CA PHE A 313 -24.48 -38.63 16.50
C PHE A 313 -25.84 -38.35 15.81
N GLU A 314 -26.55 -37.28 16.17
CA GLU A 314 -27.73 -36.80 15.42
C GLU A 314 -27.37 -36.45 13.96
N PHE A 315 -26.16 -35.91 13.74
CA PHE A 315 -25.78 -35.21 12.51
C PHE A 315 -24.87 -36.02 11.58
N ILE A 316 -24.48 -37.25 11.94
CA ILE A 316 -23.73 -38.17 11.07
C ILE A 316 -24.65 -38.85 10.05
N ASP A 317 -24.05 -39.51 9.05
CA ASP A 317 -24.80 -40.30 8.06
C ASP A 317 -25.55 -41.48 8.68
N ASP A 318 -26.74 -41.79 8.17
CA ASP A 318 -27.63 -42.82 8.74
C ASP A 318 -27.04 -44.25 8.68
N LYS A 319 -26.07 -44.50 7.78
CA LYS A 319 -25.29 -45.76 7.80
C LYS A 319 -24.43 -45.86 9.06
N LEU A 320 -23.79 -44.75 9.47
CA LEU A 320 -23.00 -44.71 10.71
C LEU A 320 -23.89 -44.72 11.96
N LYS A 321 -25.14 -44.21 11.88
CA LYS A 321 -26.15 -44.41 12.95
C LYS A 321 -26.60 -45.86 13.14
N SER A 322 -26.19 -46.76 12.24
CA SER A 322 -26.36 -48.20 12.34
C SER A 322 -25.05 -48.95 12.69
N ASN A 323 -23.90 -48.27 12.72
CA ASN A 323 -22.63 -48.84 13.15
C ASN A 323 -22.61 -48.89 14.70
N SER A 324 -22.45 -50.09 15.26
CA SER A 324 -22.49 -50.30 16.71
C SER A 324 -21.33 -49.64 17.44
N ASP A 325 -20.13 -49.60 16.86
CA ASP A 325 -18.94 -49.03 17.51
C ASP A 325 -19.08 -47.50 17.63
N VAL A 326 -19.51 -46.83 16.56
CA VAL A 326 -19.79 -45.38 16.58
C VAL A 326 -20.93 -45.05 17.54
N ALA A 327 -21.99 -45.87 17.55
CA ALA A 327 -23.14 -45.69 18.42
C ALA A 327 -22.78 -45.88 19.90
N ILE A 328 -22.04 -46.93 20.26
CA ILE A 328 -21.61 -47.20 21.65
C ILE A 328 -20.76 -46.04 22.18
N GLU A 329 -19.82 -45.51 21.40
CA GLU A 329 -19.01 -44.38 21.82
C GLU A 329 -19.85 -43.09 22.00
N ALA A 330 -20.86 -42.87 21.15
CA ALA A 330 -21.82 -41.79 21.33
C ALA A 330 -22.67 -41.96 22.61
N PHE A 331 -23.13 -43.19 22.90
CA PHE A 331 -23.97 -43.51 24.05
C PHE A 331 -23.22 -43.40 25.38
N LYS A 332 -21.95 -43.83 25.42
CA LYS A 332 -21.03 -43.63 26.56
C LYS A 332 -20.83 -42.15 26.87
N GLN A 333 -20.84 -41.28 25.87
CA GLN A 333 -20.68 -39.83 26.05
C GLN A 333 -22.02 -39.13 26.36
N ASN A 334 -23.14 -39.58 25.81
CA ASN A 334 -24.49 -39.14 26.19
C ASN A 334 -25.55 -40.20 25.81
N GLY A 335 -26.16 -40.83 26.82
CA GLY A 335 -27.16 -41.88 26.60
C GLY A 335 -28.41 -41.44 25.81
N LEU A 336 -28.74 -40.15 25.79
CA LEU A 336 -29.86 -39.64 24.98
C LEU A 336 -29.57 -39.67 23.47
N ALA A 337 -28.32 -39.91 23.04
CA ALA A 337 -27.99 -40.11 21.63
C ALA A 337 -28.66 -41.37 21.03
N LEU A 338 -29.11 -42.32 21.86
CA LEU A 338 -29.87 -43.51 21.44
C LEU A 338 -31.15 -43.14 20.66
N GLN A 339 -31.77 -41.99 20.92
CA GLN A 339 -32.96 -41.55 20.18
C GLN A 339 -32.72 -41.41 18.67
N PHE A 340 -31.50 -41.13 18.25
CA PHE A 340 -31.10 -40.97 16.85
C PHE A 340 -30.61 -42.27 16.20
N ALA A 341 -30.39 -43.32 16.98
CA ALA A 341 -29.90 -44.60 16.46
C ALA A 341 -30.93 -45.29 15.55
N SER A 342 -30.45 -46.19 14.70
CA SER A 342 -31.33 -47.03 13.89
C SER A 342 -32.16 -47.99 14.75
N GLU A 343 -33.28 -48.45 14.19
CA GLU A 343 -34.22 -49.32 14.91
C GLU A 343 -33.58 -50.65 15.35
N SER A 344 -32.60 -51.16 14.59
CA SER A 344 -31.85 -52.36 14.97
C SER A 344 -31.01 -52.16 16.24
N LEU A 345 -30.42 -50.98 16.44
CA LEU A 345 -29.66 -50.66 17.65
C LEU A 345 -30.57 -50.33 18.85
N LYS A 346 -31.74 -49.71 18.61
CA LYS A 346 -32.77 -49.47 19.64
C LYS A 346 -33.42 -50.75 20.17
N ASN A 347 -33.43 -51.82 19.36
CA ASN A 347 -33.93 -53.15 19.70
C ASN A 347 -32.82 -54.12 20.20
N SER A 348 -31.58 -53.64 20.30
CA SER A 348 -30.42 -54.41 20.73
C SER A 348 -30.05 -54.08 22.18
N VAL A 349 -30.20 -55.08 23.06
CA VAL A 349 -29.85 -54.99 24.50
C VAL A 349 -28.37 -54.62 24.67
N PHE A 350 -27.49 -55.28 23.92
CA PHE A 350 -26.04 -55.08 23.93
C PHE A 350 -25.63 -53.63 23.63
N THR A 351 -26.35 -52.90 22.78
CA THR A 351 -26.06 -51.47 22.52
C THR A 351 -26.84 -50.54 23.44
N ALA A 352 -28.10 -50.86 23.74
CA ALA A 352 -28.95 -50.05 24.61
C ALA A 352 -28.42 -49.94 26.05
N ARG A 353 -27.75 -50.98 26.56
CA ARG A 353 -27.14 -50.98 27.91
C ARG A 353 -26.17 -49.82 28.13
N TYR A 354 -25.32 -49.51 27.14
CA TYR A 354 -24.36 -48.40 27.21
C TYR A 354 -25.05 -47.03 27.28
N ALA A 355 -26.21 -46.88 26.63
CA ALA A 355 -27.00 -45.66 26.71
C ALA A 355 -27.74 -45.52 28.04
N ILE A 356 -28.37 -46.61 28.51
CA ILE A 356 -29.17 -46.62 29.74
C ILE A 356 -28.29 -46.47 30.98
N VAL A 357 -27.09 -47.06 31.00
CA VAL A 357 -26.15 -46.89 32.12
C VAL A 357 -25.61 -45.47 32.23
N ASN A 358 -25.45 -44.77 31.09
CA ASN A 358 -25.06 -43.36 31.07
C ASN A 358 -26.24 -42.44 31.43
N ASN A 359 -27.44 -42.73 30.92
CA ASN A 359 -28.65 -41.97 31.22
C ASN A 359 -29.88 -42.90 31.26
N PRO A 360 -30.47 -43.17 32.44
CA PRO A 360 -31.62 -44.06 32.57
C PRO A 360 -32.82 -43.71 31.67
N LYS A 361 -33.02 -42.43 31.33
CA LYS A 361 -34.10 -41.99 30.44
C LYS A 361 -33.96 -42.50 29.01
N ALA A 362 -32.77 -42.95 28.60
CA ALA A 362 -32.56 -43.54 27.28
C ALA A 362 -33.47 -44.76 27.02
N ILE A 363 -33.96 -45.43 28.08
CA ILE A 363 -34.93 -46.53 27.95
C ILE A 363 -36.22 -46.14 27.22
N GLU A 364 -36.62 -44.87 27.27
CA GLU A 364 -37.80 -44.34 26.55
C GLU A 364 -37.69 -44.54 25.03
N PHE A 365 -36.47 -44.60 24.49
CA PHE A 365 -36.17 -44.79 23.07
C PHE A 365 -35.93 -46.26 22.67
N THR A 366 -36.13 -47.21 23.57
CA THR A 366 -35.96 -48.65 23.31
C THR A 366 -37.28 -49.37 23.06
N THR A 367 -37.22 -50.56 22.46
CA THR A 367 -38.40 -51.41 22.24
C THR A 367 -38.87 -52.07 23.54
N GLU A 368 -40.15 -52.45 23.61
CA GLU A 368 -40.72 -53.20 24.75
C GLU A 368 -40.00 -54.51 25.08
N LYS A 369 -39.27 -55.10 24.11
CA LYS A 369 -38.38 -56.24 24.33
C LYS A 369 -37.22 -55.83 25.24
N VAL A 370 -36.50 -54.76 24.89
CA VAL A 370 -35.33 -54.27 25.63
C VAL A 370 -35.73 -53.76 27.02
N LYS A 371 -36.88 -53.10 27.15
CA LYS A 371 -37.39 -52.62 28.45
C LYS A 371 -37.66 -53.75 29.47
N LYS A 372 -37.92 -54.96 28.98
CA LYS A 372 -38.24 -56.15 29.79
C LYS A 372 -37.07 -57.14 29.86
N ASP A 373 -35.90 -56.74 29.36
CA ASP A 373 -34.72 -57.59 29.41
C ASP A 373 -34.14 -57.63 30.85
N PRO A 374 -33.77 -58.81 31.39
CA PRO A 374 -33.21 -58.94 32.73
C PRO A 374 -31.96 -58.08 32.96
N GLU A 375 -31.08 -57.94 31.96
CA GLU A 375 -29.86 -57.14 32.06
C GLU A 375 -30.20 -55.65 32.22
N ILE A 376 -31.15 -55.15 31.43
CA ILE A 376 -31.63 -53.76 31.50
C ILE A 376 -32.34 -53.47 32.83
N MET A 377 -33.15 -54.41 33.32
CA MET A 377 -33.79 -54.28 34.63
C MET A 377 -32.76 -54.26 35.78
N CYS A 378 -31.72 -55.08 35.69
CA CYS A 378 -30.59 -55.05 36.64
C CYS A 378 -29.87 -53.70 36.64
N ILE A 379 -29.55 -53.16 35.45
CA ILE A 379 -28.88 -51.86 35.29
C ILE A 379 -29.71 -50.74 35.94
N LEU A 380 -31.01 -50.67 35.64
CA LEU A 380 -31.90 -49.67 36.23
C LEU A 380 -32.01 -49.79 37.76
N ALA A 381 -32.09 -51.01 38.28
CA ALA A 381 -32.13 -51.24 39.73
C ALA A 381 -30.85 -50.73 40.41
N LYS A 382 -29.67 -51.01 39.84
CA LYS A 382 -28.38 -50.52 40.36
C LYS A 382 -28.27 -48.99 40.30
N LEU A 383 -28.73 -48.36 39.22
CA LEU A 383 -28.73 -46.89 39.08
C LEU A 383 -29.72 -46.19 40.03
N GLY A 384 -30.80 -46.87 40.43
CA GLY A 384 -31.75 -46.39 41.44
C GLY A 384 -31.18 -46.40 42.87
N THR A 385 -30.13 -47.18 43.15
CA THR A 385 -29.41 -47.14 44.43
C THR A 385 -28.40 -46.00 44.42
N HIS A 386 -28.44 -45.11 45.42
CA HIS A 386 -27.71 -43.83 45.47
C HIS A 386 -26.16 -43.90 45.55
N GLN A 387 -25.54 -45.01 45.17
CA GLN A 387 -24.09 -45.11 45.06
C GLN A 387 -23.61 -44.51 43.74
N LYS A 388 -22.46 -43.82 43.77
CA LYS A 388 -21.74 -43.42 42.54
C LYS A 388 -21.14 -44.67 41.90
N ASN A 389 -21.96 -45.39 41.16
CA ASN A 389 -21.56 -46.62 40.50
C ASN A 389 -20.84 -46.29 39.19
N ASP A 390 -19.71 -46.97 38.98
CA ASP A 390 -18.96 -46.94 37.73
C ASP A 390 -19.79 -47.61 36.63
N PRO A 391 -20.05 -46.94 35.48
CA PRO A 391 -20.85 -47.51 34.39
C PRO A 391 -20.33 -48.87 33.90
N ASP A 392 -19.02 -49.02 33.71
CA ASP A 392 -18.45 -50.26 33.16
C ASP A 392 -18.64 -51.43 34.16
N LYS A 393 -18.51 -51.14 35.46
CA LYS A 393 -18.79 -52.10 36.54
C LYS A 393 -20.27 -52.50 36.62
N ILE A 394 -21.21 -51.57 36.41
CA ILE A 394 -22.64 -51.89 36.37
C ILE A 394 -22.93 -52.86 35.22
N LEU A 395 -22.32 -52.63 34.05
CA LEU A 395 -22.47 -53.50 32.88
C LEU A 395 -21.93 -54.90 33.17
N GLU A 396 -20.71 -55.02 33.71
CA GLU A 396 -20.11 -56.31 34.09
C GLU A 396 -20.99 -57.08 35.11
N GLU A 397 -21.43 -56.42 36.19
CA GLU A 397 -22.24 -57.05 37.24
C GLU A 397 -23.62 -57.52 36.73
N CYS A 398 -24.21 -56.85 35.73
CA CYS A 398 -25.51 -57.21 35.18
C CYS A 398 -25.43 -58.21 34.01
N GLU A 399 -24.34 -58.20 33.23
CA GLU A 399 -24.08 -59.19 32.17
C GLU A 399 -23.83 -60.59 32.76
N VAL A 400 -23.22 -60.70 33.94
CA VAL A 400 -23.11 -61.99 34.65
C VAL A 400 -24.49 -62.46 35.16
N ALA A 401 -25.31 -61.54 35.68
CA ALA A 401 -26.61 -61.86 36.28
C ALA A 401 -27.71 -62.22 35.26
N SER A 402 -27.56 -61.85 33.99
CA SER A 402 -28.49 -62.26 32.91
C SER A 402 -28.18 -63.65 32.34
N ASN A 403 -26.98 -64.18 32.62
CA ASN A 403 -26.50 -65.49 32.14
C ASN A 403 -26.58 -66.61 33.21
N SER A 404 -27.08 -66.30 34.42
CA SER A 404 -27.21 -67.21 35.58
C SER A 404 -28.65 -67.55 35.92
#